data_AF-A0A939RV61-F1
#
_entry.id   AF-A0A939RV61-F1
#
_cell.length_a   1.000
_cell.length_b   1.000
_cell.length_c   1.000
_cell.angle_alpha   90.00
_cell.angle_beta   90.00
_cell.angle_gamma   90.00
#
_symmetry.space_group_name_H-M   'P 1'
#
loop_
_entity.id
_entity.type
_entity.pdbx_description
1 polymer ?
#
loop_
_entity_poly.entity_id
_entity_poly.type
_entity_poly.pdbx_seq_one_letter_code
_entity_poly.pdbx_strand_id
1 'polypeptide(L)'
;MAERRPACALHVEQMRAQHTDIAERLTAVGQAHARWKADRLGAKADLVAALQLVDAALAAHLGDEEPFVADHAPALLTQVEWDEMRDHGIAGIPKNRLLIHLGYMLRAFEAEEERADFWWALPFAARALYRLFGERQLTRELTALYGADDETGRSDFG
;
A
#
# COMPACT_ATOMS: atom_id res chain seq x y z
N MET A 1 -1.68 -16.53 -13.40
CA MET A 1 -0.62 -17.39 -12.84
C MET A 1 -1.06 -18.85 -12.66
N ALA A 2 -2.11 -19.16 -11.89
CA ALA A 2 -2.57 -20.55 -11.66
C ALA A 2 -2.86 -21.34 -12.96
N GLU A 3 -3.42 -20.70 -13.98
CA GLU A 3 -3.68 -21.33 -15.29
C GLU A 3 -2.39 -21.71 -16.05
N ARG A 4 -1.34 -20.89 -15.92
CA ARG A 4 -0.04 -21.10 -16.59
C ARG A 4 0.87 -22.03 -15.78
N ARG A 5 0.68 -22.08 -14.46
CA ARG A 5 1.45 -22.92 -13.53
C ARG A 5 0.52 -23.46 -12.44
N PRO A 6 -0.08 -24.65 -12.64
CA PRO A 6 -1.03 -25.24 -11.69
C PRO A 6 -0.48 -25.43 -10.28
N ALA A 7 0.85 -25.60 -10.14
CA ALA A 7 1.53 -25.64 -8.85
C ALA A 7 1.33 -24.37 -8.00
N CYS A 8 1.04 -23.23 -8.63
CA CYS A 8 0.73 -21.96 -7.95
C CYS A 8 -0.74 -21.85 -7.51
N ALA A 9 -1.63 -22.78 -7.91
CA ALA A 9 -3.06 -22.63 -7.70
C ALA A 9 -3.44 -22.50 -6.22
N LEU A 10 -2.85 -23.31 -5.34
CA LEU A 10 -3.12 -23.23 -3.91
C LEU A 10 -2.75 -21.86 -3.33
N HIS A 11 -1.59 -21.32 -3.70
CA HIS A 11 -1.14 -20.00 -3.24
C HIS A 11 -2.03 -18.88 -3.78
N VAL A 12 -2.44 -18.95 -5.06
CA VAL A 12 -3.37 -17.97 -5.64
C VAL A 12 -4.72 -17.98 -4.93
N GLU A 13 -5.26 -19.16 -4.60
CA GLU A 13 -6.51 -19.26 -3.83
C GLU A 13 -6.36 -18.75 -2.39
N GLN A 14 -5.20 -18.97 -1.76
CA GLN A 14 -4.88 -18.38 -0.47
C GLN A 14 -4.86 -16.84 -0.55
N MET A 15 -4.23 -16.24 -1.57
CA MET A 15 -4.23 -14.79 -1.77
C MET A 15 -5.66 -14.24 -1.95
N ARG A 16 -6.52 -14.95 -2.69
CA ARG A 16 -7.93 -14.56 -2.86
C ARG A 16 -8.70 -14.59 -1.54
N ALA A 17 -8.47 -15.62 -0.71
CA ALA A 17 -9.09 -15.72 0.60
C ALA A 17 -8.63 -14.58 1.51
N GLN A 18 -7.33 -14.24 1.50
CA GLN A 18 -6.76 -13.12 2.24
C GLN A 18 -7.33 -11.77 1.77
N HIS A 19 -7.46 -11.53 0.45
CA HIS A 19 -8.11 -10.32 -0.07
C HIS A 19 -9.55 -10.18 0.43
N THR A 20 -10.28 -11.30 0.51
CA THR A 20 -11.65 -11.31 1.05
C THR A 20 -11.67 -10.95 2.54
N ASP A 21 -10.79 -11.55 3.34
CA ASP A 21 -10.65 -11.26 4.78
C ASP A 21 -10.26 -9.80 5.04
N ILE A 22 -9.30 -9.24 4.27
CA ILE A 22 -8.92 -7.83 4.36
C ILE A 22 -10.11 -6.92 4.05
N ALA A 23 -10.90 -7.23 3.01
CA ALA A 23 -12.08 -6.44 2.65
C ALA A 23 -13.15 -6.44 3.75
N GLU A 24 -13.36 -7.58 4.41
CA GLU A 24 -14.26 -7.69 5.56
C GLU A 24 -13.77 -6.85 6.74
N ARG A 25 -12.47 -6.91 7.05
CA ARG A 25 -11.87 -6.12 8.13
C ARG A 25 -11.91 -4.62 7.84
N LEU A 26 -11.69 -4.19 6.60
CA LEU A 26 -11.85 -2.78 6.19
C LEU A 26 -13.29 -2.30 6.37
N THR A 27 -14.27 -3.18 6.11
CA THR A 27 -15.69 -2.88 6.40
C THR A 27 -15.90 -2.68 7.90
N ALA A 28 -15.31 -3.53 8.75
CA ALA A 28 -15.37 -3.39 10.20
C ALA A 28 -14.71 -2.11 10.71
N VAL A 29 -13.54 -1.72 10.16
CA VAL A 29 -12.90 -0.42 10.44
C VAL A 29 -13.83 0.73 10.08
N GLY A 30 -14.50 0.68 8.92
CA GLY A 30 -15.47 1.69 8.52
C GLY A 30 -16.61 1.86 9.53
N GLN A 31 -17.14 0.75 10.05
CA GLN A 31 -18.18 0.77 11.09
C GLN A 31 -17.67 1.29 12.43
N ALA A 32 -16.50 0.85 12.88
CA ALA A 32 -15.88 1.30 14.11
C ALA A 32 -15.54 2.80 14.06
N HIS A 33 -15.05 3.28 12.91
CA HIS A 33 -14.78 4.68 12.66
C HIS A 33 -16.05 5.53 12.72
N ALA A 34 -17.17 5.05 12.16
CA ALA A 34 -18.45 5.75 12.26
C ALA A 34 -18.92 5.88 13.72
N ARG A 35 -18.76 4.84 14.54
CA ARG A 35 -19.08 4.88 15.98
C ARG A 35 -18.16 5.83 16.74
N TRP A 36 -16.86 5.75 16.49
CA TRP A 36 -15.87 6.66 17.10
C TRP A 36 -16.15 8.13 16.77
N LYS A 37 -16.61 8.45 15.56
CA LYS A 37 -17.03 9.81 15.24
C LYS A 37 -18.21 10.29 16.08
N ALA A 38 -19.12 9.41 16.47
CA ALA A 38 -20.28 9.72 17.29
C ALA A 38 -19.94 9.75 18.80
N ASP A 39 -19.07 8.85 19.26
CA ASP A 39 -18.56 8.78 20.63
C ASP A 39 -17.05 8.49 20.63
N ARG A 40 -16.28 9.57 20.73
CA ARG A 40 -14.82 9.53 20.63
C ARG A 40 -14.16 8.71 21.73
N LEU A 41 -14.68 8.79 22.96
CA LEU A 41 -14.06 8.16 24.12
C LEU A 41 -14.53 6.71 24.26
N GLY A 42 -15.83 6.46 24.15
CA GLY A 42 -16.40 5.12 24.32
C GLY A 42 -16.02 4.13 23.22
N ALA A 43 -15.83 4.59 21.98
CA ALA A 43 -15.53 3.72 20.83
C ALA A 43 -14.06 3.77 20.36
N LYS A 44 -13.16 4.43 21.12
CA LYS A 44 -11.72 4.47 20.77
C LYS A 44 -11.10 3.07 20.71
N ALA A 45 -11.35 2.25 21.73
CA ALA A 45 -10.76 0.92 21.83
C ALA A 45 -11.17 0.02 20.65
N ASP A 46 -12.45 0.07 20.27
CA ASP A 46 -12.98 -0.70 19.13
C ASP A 46 -12.32 -0.31 17.81
N LEU A 47 -12.12 0.99 17.56
CA LEU A 47 -11.46 1.48 16.35
C LEU A 47 -9.99 1.05 16.31
N VAL A 48 -9.27 1.17 17.43
CA VAL A 48 -7.87 0.74 17.52
C VAL A 48 -7.75 -0.77 17.27
N ALA A 49 -8.60 -1.58 17.90
CA ALA A 49 -8.61 -3.02 17.69
C ALA A 49 -8.91 -3.38 16.23
N ALA A 50 -9.88 -2.73 15.60
CA ALA A 50 -10.19 -2.96 14.18
C ALA A 50 -9.02 -2.60 13.26
N LEU A 51 -8.31 -1.50 13.54
CA LEU A 51 -7.13 -1.11 12.77
C LEU A 51 -5.98 -2.11 12.94
N GLN A 52 -5.70 -2.56 14.16
CA GLN A 52 -4.68 -3.58 14.43
C GLN A 52 -4.98 -4.90 13.72
N LEU A 53 -6.25 -5.26 13.61
CA LEU A 53 -6.67 -6.45 12.88
C LEU A 53 -6.48 -6.33 11.37
N VAL A 54 -6.69 -5.15 10.78
CA VAL A 54 -6.38 -4.89 9.36
C VAL A 54 -4.87 -4.90 9.13
N ASP A 55 -4.11 -4.26 10.02
CA ASP A 55 -2.65 -4.19 9.96
C ASP A 55 -2.02 -5.60 9.98
N ALA A 56 -2.42 -6.44 10.93
CA ALA A 56 -1.94 -7.83 11.00
C ALA A 56 -2.31 -8.66 9.75
N ALA A 57 -3.51 -8.45 9.19
CA ALA A 57 -3.95 -9.14 7.98
C ALA A 57 -3.16 -8.69 6.75
N LEU A 58 -2.89 -7.39 6.62
CA LEU A 58 -2.06 -6.83 5.55
C LEU A 58 -0.61 -7.30 5.65
N ALA A 59 -0.04 -7.32 6.86
CA ALA A 59 1.32 -7.80 7.07
C ALA A 59 1.49 -9.26 6.64
N ALA A 60 0.54 -10.13 7.03
CA ALA A 60 0.55 -11.53 6.59
C ALA A 60 0.36 -11.66 5.07
N HIS A 61 -0.57 -10.90 4.49
CA HIS A 61 -0.84 -10.95 3.06
C HIS A 61 0.36 -10.48 2.21
N LEU A 62 0.93 -9.33 2.54
CA LEU A 62 2.08 -8.78 1.81
C LEU A 62 3.32 -9.66 1.98
N GLY A 63 3.54 -10.22 3.18
CA GLY A 63 4.64 -11.15 3.45
C GLY A 63 4.54 -12.45 2.65
N ASP A 64 3.33 -12.88 2.28
CA ASP A 64 3.11 -14.01 1.38
C ASP A 64 3.23 -13.59 -0.10
N GLU A 65 2.67 -12.44 -0.48
CA GLU A 65 2.59 -11.97 -1.89
C GLU A 65 3.95 -11.54 -2.44
N GLU A 66 4.72 -10.75 -1.68
CA GLU A 66 5.99 -10.18 -2.15
C GLU A 66 7.00 -11.22 -2.65
N PRO A 67 7.39 -12.25 -1.85
CA PRO A 67 8.32 -13.26 -2.32
C PRO A 67 7.72 -14.10 -3.45
N PHE A 68 6.41 -14.37 -3.40
CA PHE A 68 5.75 -15.14 -4.44
C PHE A 68 5.80 -14.43 -5.79
N VAL A 69 5.48 -13.13 -5.83
CA VAL A 69 5.54 -12.32 -7.05
C VAL A 69 6.98 -12.21 -7.54
N ALA A 70 7.94 -11.95 -6.65
CA ALA A 70 9.36 -11.85 -7.00
C ALA A 70 9.89 -13.14 -7.66
N ASP A 71 9.52 -14.30 -7.11
CA ASP A 71 10.00 -15.61 -7.59
C ASP A 71 9.33 -16.06 -8.89
N HIS A 72 8.05 -15.72 -9.08
CA HIS A 72 7.24 -16.32 -10.14
C HIS A 72 6.94 -15.38 -11.30
N ALA A 73 6.77 -14.08 -11.05
CA ALA A 73 6.40 -13.13 -12.09
C ALA A 73 7.42 -13.06 -13.24
N PRO A 74 8.75 -13.00 -13.00
CA PRO A 74 9.73 -12.92 -14.08
C PRO A 74 9.71 -14.12 -15.03
N ALA A 75 9.29 -15.29 -14.54
CA ALA A 75 9.20 -16.51 -15.33
C ALA A 75 7.84 -16.71 -16.02
N LEU A 76 6.78 -16.01 -15.57
CA LEU A 76 5.40 -16.25 -16.01
C LEU A 76 4.78 -15.08 -16.78
N LEU A 77 5.33 -13.89 -16.63
CA LEU A 77 4.84 -12.66 -17.26
C LEU A 77 5.87 -12.13 -18.24
N THR A 78 5.40 -11.78 -19.42
CA THR A 78 6.18 -10.94 -20.34
C THR A 78 6.25 -9.51 -19.80
N GLN A 79 7.20 -8.71 -20.28
CA GLN A 79 7.29 -7.30 -19.89
C GLN A 79 5.99 -6.54 -20.18
N VAL A 80 5.31 -6.85 -21.28
CA VAL A 80 4.03 -6.21 -21.65
C VAL A 80 2.95 -6.53 -20.62
N GLU A 81 2.81 -7.79 -20.22
CA GLU A 81 1.83 -8.20 -19.21
C GLU A 81 2.15 -7.62 -17.82
N TRP A 82 3.44 -7.49 -17.50
CA TRP A 82 3.90 -6.81 -16.30
C TRP A 82 3.52 -5.32 -16.31
N ASP A 83 3.75 -4.65 -17.44
CA ASP A 83 3.39 -3.25 -17.63
C ASP A 83 1.86 -3.02 -17.56
N GLU A 84 1.06 -3.94 -18.12
CA GLU A 84 -0.40 -3.90 -18.00
C GLU A 84 -0.86 -4.03 -16.55
N MET A 85 -0.25 -4.92 -15.77
CA MET A 85 -0.54 -5.08 -14.34
C MET A 85 -0.21 -3.81 -13.55
N ARG A 86 0.95 -3.19 -13.83
CA ARG A 86 1.32 -1.88 -13.28
C ARG A 86 0.27 -0.83 -13.62
N ASP A 87 -0.11 -0.72 -14.89
CA ASP A 87 -1.04 0.31 -15.36
C ASP A 87 -2.43 0.13 -14.73
N HIS A 88 -2.87 -1.12 -14.55
CA HIS A 88 -4.09 -1.44 -13.83
C HIS A 88 -4.03 -1.02 -12.36
N GLY A 89 -2.92 -1.31 -11.67
CA GLY A 89 -2.69 -0.89 -10.29
C GLY A 89 -2.73 0.64 -10.13
N ILE A 90 -2.07 1.36 -11.03
CA ILE A 90 -2.07 2.83 -11.03
C ILE A 90 -3.47 3.39 -11.32
N ALA A 91 -4.23 2.78 -12.22
CA ALA A 91 -5.57 3.24 -12.58
C ALA A 91 -6.58 3.16 -11.41
N GLY A 92 -6.33 2.29 -10.42
CA GLY A 92 -7.12 2.20 -9.19
C GLY A 92 -6.91 3.38 -8.22
N ILE A 93 -5.85 4.17 -8.38
CA ILE A 93 -5.52 5.27 -7.49
C ILE A 93 -6.24 6.54 -7.95
N PRO A 94 -6.99 7.25 -7.06
CA PRO A 94 -7.58 8.53 -7.40
C PRO A 94 -6.51 9.53 -7.90
N LYS A 95 -6.78 10.22 -9.01
CA LYS A 95 -5.78 11.09 -9.67
C LYS A 95 -5.20 12.17 -8.74
N ASN A 96 -6.01 12.70 -7.83
CA ASN A 96 -5.58 13.69 -6.83
C ASN A 96 -4.72 13.10 -5.69
N ARG A 97 -4.58 11.77 -5.63
CA ARG A 97 -3.78 11.03 -4.63
C ARG A 97 -2.51 10.44 -5.24
N LEU A 98 -2.34 10.46 -6.57
CA LEU A 98 -1.18 9.85 -7.24
C LEU A 98 0.17 10.36 -6.73
N LEU A 99 0.32 11.67 -6.56
CA LEU A 99 1.59 12.25 -6.07
C LEU A 99 1.84 11.94 -4.60
N ILE A 100 0.79 11.86 -3.79
CA ILE A 100 0.87 11.43 -2.38
C ILE A 100 1.30 9.96 -2.32
N HIS A 101 0.68 9.10 -3.13
CA HIS A 101 1.03 7.69 -3.21
C HIS A 101 2.47 7.47 -3.67
N LEU A 102 2.92 8.21 -4.69
CA LEU A 102 4.33 8.24 -5.10
C LEU A 102 5.26 8.63 -3.94
N GLY A 103 4.86 9.61 -3.14
CA GLY A 103 5.61 10.01 -1.95
C GLY A 103 5.72 8.91 -0.89
N TYR A 104 4.64 8.16 -0.65
CA TYR A 104 4.68 7.00 0.24
C TYR A 104 5.58 5.89 -0.31
N MET A 105 5.51 5.57 -1.61
CA MET A 105 6.41 4.58 -2.22
C MET A 105 7.88 4.98 -2.05
N LEU A 106 8.22 6.25 -2.31
CA LEU A 106 9.58 6.74 -2.10
C LEU A 106 10.04 6.65 -0.63
N ARG A 107 9.12 6.75 0.34
CA ARG A 107 9.43 6.58 1.76
C ARG A 107 9.54 5.12 2.20
N ALA A 108 8.90 4.19 1.47
CA ALA A 108 8.89 2.77 1.81
C ALA A 108 10.22 2.08 1.52
N PHE A 109 11.01 2.60 0.57
CA PHE A 109 12.37 2.09 0.31
C PHE A 109 13.30 2.39 1.49
N GLU A 110 13.88 1.34 2.07
CA GLU A 110 14.87 1.46 3.14
C GLU A 110 16.24 1.87 2.59
N ALA A 111 16.62 1.32 1.44
CA ALA A 111 17.90 1.60 0.77
C ALA A 111 17.81 2.82 -0.15
N GLU A 112 18.77 3.74 -0.01
CA GLU A 112 18.85 4.95 -0.85
C GLU A 112 19.03 4.61 -2.34
N GLU A 113 19.79 3.56 -2.64
CA GLU A 113 20.07 3.12 -4.00
C GLU A 113 18.80 2.65 -4.71
N GLU A 114 18.02 1.77 -4.07
CA GLU A 114 16.74 1.30 -4.61
C GLU A 114 15.75 2.45 -4.82
N ARG A 115 15.70 3.39 -3.87
CA ARG A 115 14.89 4.59 -3.99
C ARG A 115 15.31 5.45 -5.18
N ALA A 116 16.61 5.62 -5.39
CA ALA A 116 17.15 6.39 -6.51
C ALA A 116 16.86 5.71 -7.85
N ASP A 117 17.04 4.39 -7.94
CA ASP A 117 16.73 3.60 -9.13
C ASP A 117 15.24 3.69 -9.49
N PHE A 118 14.37 3.49 -8.50
CA PHE A 118 12.94 3.69 -8.67
C PHE A 118 12.61 5.11 -9.14
N TRP A 119 13.20 6.12 -8.51
CA TRP A 119 12.99 7.52 -8.89
C TRP A 119 13.37 7.78 -10.35
N TRP A 120 14.53 7.29 -10.79
CA TRP A 120 15.00 7.52 -12.16
C TRP A 120 14.28 6.69 -13.23
N ALA A 121 13.66 5.56 -12.85
CA ALA A 121 12.77 4.82 -13.72
C ALA A 121 11.46 5.56 -14.05
N LEU A 122 11.07 6.55 -13.24
CA LEU A 122 9.84 7.31 -13.46
C LEU A 122 9.93 8.24 -14.69
N PRO A 123 8.81 8.39 -15.44
CA PRO A 123 8.72 9.38 -16.51
C PRO A 123 9.11 10.77 -16.03
N PHE A 124 9.82 11.52 -16.87
CA PHE A 124 10.27 12.88 -16.53
C PHE A 124 9.13 13.78 -16.04
N ALA A 125 7.96 13.70 -16.68
CA ALA A 125 6.78 14.47 -16.29
C ALA A 125 6.31 14.14 -14.86
N ALA A 126 6.34 12.86 -14.46
CA ALA A 126 5.95 12.44 -13.11
C ALA A 126 6.92 13.01 -12.06
N ARG A 127 8.23 12.93 -12.33
CA ARG A 127 9.26 13.51 -11.45
C ARG A 127 9.11 15.02 -11.29
N ALA A 128 8.87 15.73 -12.40
CA ALA A 128 8.66 17.17 -12.38
C ALA A 128 7.42 17.56 -11.57
N LEU A 129 6.29 16.89 -11.78
CA LEU A 129 5.06 17.12 -11.01
C LEU A 129 5.25 16.83 -9.52
N TYR A 130 5.98 15.77 -9.18
CA TYR A 130 6.26 15.42 -7.79
C TYR A 130 7.13 16.47 -7.09
N ARG A 131 8.20 16.95 -7.73
CA ARG A 131 9.03 18.03 -7.17
C ARG A 131 8.27 19.35 -7.01
N LEU A 132 7.39 19.68 -7.95
CA LEU A 132 6.62 20.93 -7.91
C LEU A 132 5.49 20.90 -6.87
N PHE A 133 4.81 19.76 -6.74
CA PHE A 133 3.58 19.64 -5.96
C PHE A 133 3.58 18.49 -4.96
N GLY A 134 4.14 17.34 -5.34
CA GLY A 134 4.07 16.09 -4.58
C GLY A 134 4.72 16.16 -3.21
N GLU A 135 5.93 16.71 -3.09
CA GLU A 135 6.62 16.85 -1.79
C GLU A 135 5.77 17.62 -0.78
N ARG A 136 5.21 18.77 -1.19
CA ARG A 136 4.32 19.58 -0.34
C ARG A 136 3.02 18.86 0.01
N GLN A 137 2.45 18.09 -0.93
CA GLN A 137 1.25 17.29 -0.67
C GLN A 137 1.54 16.20 0.35
N LEU A 138 2.66 15.48 0.20
CA LEU A 138 3.08 14.44 1.12
C LEU A 138 3.36 14.99 2.52
N THR A 139 4.10 16.09 2.64
CA THR A 139 4.35 16.73 3.94
C THR A 139 3.05 17.10 4.64
N ARG A 140 2.09 17.71 3.92
CA ARG A 140 0.77 18.04 4.49
C ARG A 140 -0.01 16.80 4.94
N GLU A 141 0.03 15.73 4.15
CA GLU A 141 -0.60 14.46 4.49
C GLU A 141 0.02 13.87 5.77
N LEU A 142 1.35 13.81 5.85
CA LEU A 142 2.06 13.28 7.01
C LEU A 142 1.83 14.15 8.26
N THR A 143 1.87 15.48 8.14
CA THR A 143 1.55 16.38 9.25
C THR A 143 0.11 16.20 9.73
N ALA A 144 -0.85 15.94 8.83
CA ALA A 144 -2.24 15.69 9.21
C ALA A 144 -2.41 14.35 9.94
N LEU A 145 -1.58 13.34 9.63
CA LEU A 145 -1.65 12.01 10.22
C LEU A 145 -0.86 11.88 11.53
N TYR A 146 0.37 12.39 11.57
CA TYR A 146 1.33 12.19 12.67
C TYR A 146 1.56 13.46 13.51
N GLY A 147 1.07 14.62 13.07
CA GLY A 147 1.38 15.91 13.68
C GLY A 147 2.67 16.53 13.12
N ALA A 148 2.96 17.77 13.49
CA ALA A 148 4.10 18.54 12.98
C ALA A 148 5.45 18.14 13.60
N ASP A 149 5.43 17.45 14.74
CA ASP A 149 6.61 17.16 15.56
C ASP A 149 7.23 15.78 15.28
N ASP A 150 6.56 14.94 14.47
CA ASP A 150 7.05 13.61 14.06
C ASP A 150 7.56 13.66 12.62
N GLU A 151 8.67 14.38 12.40
CA GLU A 151 9.36 14.42 11.09
C GLU A 151 9.87 13.04 10.65
N THR A 152 9.94 12.08 11.57
CA THR A 152 10.34 10.71 11.28
C THR A 152 9.24 9.93 10.59
N GLY A 153 7.98 9.99 11.04
CA GLY A 153 6.88 9.18 10.46
C GLY A 153 7.26 7.70 10.25
N ARG A 154 8.28 7.25 10.99
CA ARG A 154 8.86 5.92 11.04
C ARG A 154 8.63 5.53 12.48
N SER A 155 7.36 5.47 12.86
CA SER A 155 6.97 4.92 14.14
C SER A 155 7.41 3.47 14.12
N ASP A 156 8.36 3.14 14.99
CA ASP A 156 8.76 1.79 15.33
C ASP A 156 7.49 0.99 15.69
N PHE A 157 6.93 0.28 14.71
CA PHE A 157 6.03 -0.84 14.95
C PHE A 157 6.91 -2.08 15.08
N GLY A 158 7.40 -2.29 16.31
CA GLY A 158 7.92 -3.57 16.79
C GLY A 158 6.91 -4.29 17.65
#